data_AF-D5RGW4-F1
#
_entry.id   AF-D5RGW4-F1
#
_cell.length_a   1.000
_cell.length_b   1.000
_cell.length_c   1.000
_cell.angle_alpha   90.00
_cell.angle_beta   90.00
_cell.angle_gamma   90.00
#
_symmetry.space_group_name_H-M   'P 1'
#
loop_
_entity.id
_entity.type
_entity.pdbx_description
1 polymer ?
#
loop_
_entity_poly.entity_id
_entity_poly.type
_entity_poly.pdbx_seq_one_letter_code
_entity_poly.pdbx_strand_id
1 'polypeptide(L)' 'MIASRPVDIGGRFVGVAVASQGFWFFKAIDPVVDDLEGARFPSLGEAERVARLVVQRAQDWKPAPLA' A
#
# COMPACT_ATOMS: atom_id res chain seq x y z
N MET A 1 12.38 18.90 3.69
CA MET A 1 12.87 17.56 4.09
C MET A 1 11.86 16.54 3.60
N ILE A 2 12.25 15.59 2.75
CA ILE A 2 11.36 14.54 2.26
C ILE A 2 11.42 13.40 3.28
N ALA A 3 10.27 13.02 3.86
CA ALA A 3 10.19 11.88 4.76
C ALA A 3 9.63 10.69 3.99
N SER A 4 10.37 9.59 3.93
CA SER A 4 9.88 8.31 3.40
C SER A 4 9.70 7.32 4.55
N ARG A 5 8.65 6.52 4.48
CA ARG A 5 8.31 5.49 5.45
C ARG A 5 8.01 4.18 4.72
N PRO A 6 8.74 3.09 4.99
CA PRO A 6 8.40 1.78 4.45
C PRO A 6 7.05 1.33 5.00
N VAL A 7 6.28 0.61 4.18
CA VAL A 7 4.99 0.02 4.55
C VAL A 7 5.10 -1.49 4.46
N ASP A 8 5.06 -2.12 5.63
CA ASP A 8 5.12 -3.57 5.82
C ASP A 8 3.77 -4.08 6.34
N ILE A 9 3.20 -5.07 5.65
CA ILE A 9 1.92 -5.69 6.02
C ILE A 9 2.15 -7.18 6.27
N GLY A 10 2.00 -7.62 7.54
CA GLY A 10 2.17 -9.02 7.91
C GLY A 10 3.57 -9.58 7.62
N GLY A 11 4.61 -8.74 7.75
CA GLY A 11 6.00 -9.10 7.44
C GLY A 11 6.36 -9.07 5.95
N ARG A 12 5.43 -8.66 5.08
CA ARG A 12 5.67 -8.44 3.66
C ARG A 12 5.84 -6.94 3.39
N PHE A 13 6.98 -6.57 2.84
CA PHE A 13 7.23 -5.21 2.36
C PHE A 13 6.42 -4.96 1.09
N VAL A 14 5.45 -4.04 1.13
CA VAL A 14 4.52 -3.83 0.01
C VAL A 14 4.73 -2.51 -0.73
N GLY A 15 5.35 -1.51 -0.09
CA GLY A 15 5.54 -0.21 -0.69
C GLY A 15 6.17 0.82 0.24
N VAL A 16 6.23 2.07 -0.24
CA VAL A 16 6.79 3.21 0.50
C VAL A 16 5.83 4.38 0.47
N ALA A 17 5.50 4.93 1.64
CA ALA A 17 4.80 6.19 1.76
C ALA A 17 5.82 7.34 1.77
N VAL A 18 5.65 8.32 0.89
CA VAL A 18 6.55 9.46 0.71
C VAL A 18 5.81 10.76 1.01
N ALA A 19 6.26 11.48 2.02
CA ALA A 19 5.71 12.78 2.40
C ALA A 19 6.05 13.85 1.36
N SER A 20 5.04 14.63 0.99
CA SER A 20 5.18 15.78 0.09
C SER A 20 4.12 16.83 0.40
N GLN A 21 4.54 18.08 0.59
CA GLN A 21 3.68 19.28 0.63
C GLN A 21 2.29 19.09 1.30
N GLY A 22 2.26 18.51 2.50
CA GLY A 22 1.03 18.35 3.28
C GLY A 22 0.25 17.06 3.05
N PHE A 23 0.75 16.14 2.24
CA PHE A 23 0.14 14.83 1.99
C PHE A 23 1.22 13.75 1.78
N TRP A 24 0.79 12.51 1.58
CA TRP A 24 1.65 11.35 1.37
C TRP A 24 1.31 10.69 0.04
N PHE A 25 2.32 10.40 -0.76
CA PHE A 25 2.18 9.54 -1.95
C PHE A 25 2.55 8.11 -1.60
N PHE A 26 1.92 7.14 -2.22
CA PHE A 26 2.31 5.74 -2.10
C PHE A 26 3.07 5.28 -3.35
N LYS A 27 4.20 4.61 -3.14
CA LYS A 27 4.94 3.89 -4.19
C LYS A 27 4.79 2.40 -3.94
N ALA A 28 4.11 1.72 -4.85
CA ALA A 28 3.94 0.28 -4.86
C ALA A 28 5.27 -0.39 -5.20
N ILE A 29 5.57 -1.46 -4.47
CA ILE A 29 6.66 -2.39 -4.76
C ILE A 29 6.10 -3.79 -4.99
N ASP A 30 4.99 -4.11 -4.33
CA ASP A 30 4.29 -5.36 -4.49
C ASP A 30 3.11 -5.24 -5.46
N PRO A 31 2.96 -6.12 -6.45
CA PRO A 31 1.86 -6.09 -7.41
C PRO A 31 0.47 -6.09 -6.76
N VAL A 32 0.35 -6.64 -5.56
CA VAL A 32 -0.91 -6.66 -4.82
C VAL A 32 -1.43 -5.26 -4.51
N VAL A 33 -0.54 -4.27 -4.41
CA VAL A 33 -0.87 -2.87 -4.13
C VAL A 33 -0.60 -1.95 -5.33
N ASP A 34 -0.48 -2.48 -6.55
CA ASP A 34 -0.28 -1.66 -7.76
C ASP A 34 -1.37 -0.60 -7.94
N ASP A 35 -2.60 -0.91 -7.52
CA ASP A 35 -3.73 0.05 -7.51
C ASP A 35 -3.48 1.29 -6.64
N LEU A 36 -2.49 1.25 -5.74
CA LEU A 36 -2.10 2.35 -4.87
C LEU A 36 -0.93 3.17 -5.41
N GLU A 37 -0.33 2.79 -6.55
CA GLU A 37 0.79 3.54 -7.13
C GLU A 37 0.40 5.02 -7.39
N GLY A 38 1.17 5.94 -6.83
CA GLY A 38 0.95 7.38 -6.94
C GLY A 38 -0.27 7.90 -6.16
N ALA A 39 -1.02 7.04 -5.46
CA ALA A 39 -2.18 7.43 -4.69
C ALA A 39 -1.80 8.41 -3.56
N ARG A 40 -2.68 9.37 -3.30
CA ARG A 40 -2.47 10.44 -2.33
C ARG A 40 -3.29 10.19 -1.07
N PHE A 41 -2.64 10.36 0.08
CA PHE A 41 -3.22 10.18 1.40
C PHE A 41 -2.97 11.41 2.28
N PRO A 42 -3.92 11.81 3.14
CA PRO A 42 -3.73 12.95 4.03
C PRO A 42 -2.80 12.61 5.21
N SER A 43 -2.56 11.32 5.48
CA SER A 43 -1.64 10.89 6.54
C SER A 43 -0.96 9.57 6.20
N LEU A 44 0.18 9.31 6.83
CA LEU A 44 0.87 8.02 6.76
C LEU A 44 -0.03 6.87 7.23
N GLY A 45 -0.73 7.03 8.35
CA GLY A 45 -1.59 5.99 8.90
C GLY A 45 -2.75 5.62 7.96
N GLU A 46 -3.23 6.58 7.16
CA GLU A 46 -4.24 6.27 6.16
C GLU A 46 -3.67 5.49 4.97
N ALA A 47 -2.46 5.84 4.50
CA ALA A 47 -1.78 5.06 3.46
C ALA A 47 -1.57 3.60 3.92
N GLU A 48 -1.09 3.40 5.16
CA GLU A 48 -0.90 2.07 5.75
C GLU A 48 -2.22 1.29 5.89
N ARG A 49 -3.30 1.97 6.33
CA ARG A 49 -4.63 1.37 6.48
C ARG A 49 -5.17 0.89 5.15
N VAL A 50 -5.09 1.71 4.11
CA VAL A 50 -5.59 1.34 2.77
C VAL A 50 -4.74 0.23 2.16
N ALA A 51 -3.41 0.30 2.27
CA ALA A 51 -2.52 -0.79 1.84
C ALA A 51 -2.88 -2.13 2.51
N ARG A 52 -3.16 -2.11 3.83
CA ARG A 52 -3.60 -3.30 4.56
C ARG A 52 -4.91 -3.88 4.01
N LEU A 53 -5.89 -3.02 3.74
CA LEU A 53 -7.19 -3.44 3.19
C LEU A 53 -7.05 -4.07 1.81
N VAL A 54 -6.21 -3.50 0.95
CA VAL A 54 -5.93 -4.04 -0.40
C VAL A 54 -5.27 -5.42 -0.30
N VAL A 55 -4.24 -5.56 0.54
CA VAL A 55 -3.57 -6.85 0.78
C VAL A 55 -4.56 -7.90 1.31
N GLN A 56 -5.37 -7.55 2.30
CA GLN A 56 -6.39 -8.46 2.85
C GLN A 56 -7.39 -8.90 1.78
N ARG A 57 -7.92 -7.95 0.99
CA ARG A 57 -8.84 -8.25 -0.10
C ARG A 57 -8.25 -9.20 -1.12
N ALA A 58 -6.99 -9.03 -1.48
CA ALA A 58 -6.31 -9.92 -2.42
C ALA A 58 -6.06 -11.33 -1.83
N GLN A 59 -5.89 -11.45 -0.53
CA GLN A 59 -5.79 -12.75 0.16
C GLN A 59 -7.14 -13.47 0.19
N ASP A 60 -8.22 -12.74 0.44
CA ASP A 60 -9.58 -13.28 0.43
C ASP A 60 -10.01 -13.68 -0.99
N TRP A 61 -9.54 -12.96 -2.00
CA TRP A 61 -9.70 -13.31 -3.41
C TRP A 61 -8.75 -14.44 -3.82
N LYS A 62 -9.04 -15.67 -3.39
CA LYS A 62 -8.49 -16.86 -4.04
C LYS A 62 -9.41 -17.26 -5.22
N PRO A 63 -8.97 -17.12 -6.49
CA PRO A 63 -9.73 -17.68 -7.58
C PRO A 63 -9.86 -19.19 -7.38
N ALA A 64 -11.07 -19.72 -7.57
CA ALA A 64 -11.29 -21.16 -7.57
C ALA A 64 -10.33 -21.80 -8.59
N PRO A 65 -9.66 -22.92 -8.25
CA PRO A 65 -8.84 -23.61 -9.23
C PRO A 65 -9.73 -23.99 -10.41
N LEU A 66 -9.32 -23.60 -11.62
CA LEU A 66 -9.94 -24.05 -12.86
C LEU A 66 -9.76 -25.57 -12.90
N ALA A 67 -10.85 -26.31 -12.68
CA ALA A 67 -10.91 -27.76 -12.74
C ALA A 67 -10.87 -28.26 -14.18
#